data_AF-A0A2U3APG7-F1
#
_entry.id   AF-A0A2U3APG7-F1
#
_cell.length_a   1.000
_cell.length_b   1.000
_cell.length_c   1.000
_cell.angle_alpha   90.00
_cell.angle_beta   90.00
_cell.angle_gamma   90.00
#
_symmetry.space_group_name_H-M   'P 1'
#
loop_
_entity.id
_entity.type
_entity.pdbx_description
1 polymer ?
#
loop_
_entity_poly.entity_id
_entity_poly.type
_entity_poly.pdbx_seq_one_letter_code
_entity_poly.pdbx_strand_id
1 'polypeptide(L)' 'MKDKNTILFLAAVGLLLNIIAISAPFNTIFVRLILLVFGVSLLLFGYYSYVVTKRREKSAFTIFRDVPLKQQQAERSFKI' A
#
# COMPACT_ATOMS: atom_id res chain seq x y z
N MET A 1 -6.55 -8.20 3.39
CA MET A 1 -6.70 -6.82 2.90
C MET A 1 -5.60 -5.99 3.57
N LYS A 2 -4.75 -5.28 2.82
CA LYS A 2 -3.78 -4.35 3.45
C LYS A 2 -4.51 -3.01 3.53
N ASP A 3 -5.02 -2.67 4.71
CA ASP A 3 -5.83 -1.46 4.88
C ASP A 3 -4.99 -0.23 4.56
N LYS A 4 -5.56 0.71 3.80
CA LYS A 4 -4.89 1.96 3.38
C LYS A 4 -4.30 2.70 4.58
N ASN A 5 -4.95 2.61 5.74
CA ASN A 5 -4.49 3.16 7.00
C ASN A 5 -3.16 2.55 7.48
N THR A 6 -2.95 1.25 7.27
CA THR A 6 -1.69 0.58 7.61
C THR A 6 -0.54 1.09 6.74
N ILE A 7 -0.80 1.35 5.46
CA ILE A 7 0.21 1.90 4.53
C ILE A 7 0.57 3.34 4.91
N LEU A 8 -0.43 4.17 5.22
CA LEU A 8 -0.24 5.53 5.71
C LEU A 8 0.51 5.56 7.04
N PHE A 9 0.16 4.67 7.98
CA PHE A 9 0.83 4.54 9.26
C PHE A 9 2.31 4.18 9.08
N LEU A 10 2.62 3.17 8.26
CA LEU A 10 4.01 2.78 7.98
C LEU A 10 4.82 3.91 7.35
N ALA A 11 4.23 4.67 6.42
CA ALA A 11 4.88 5.84 5.83
C ALA A 11 5.12 6.94 6.87
N ALA A 12 4.14 7.23 7.73
CA ALA A 12 4.28 8.21 8.80
C ALA A 12 5.37 7.82 9.80
N VAL A 13 5.40 6.55 10.23
CA VAL A 13 6.46 6.02 11.12
C VAL A 13 7.83 6.12 10.48
N GLY A 14 7.96 5.76 9.20
CA GLY A 14 9.22 5.91 8.45
C GLY A 14 9.70 7.35 8.39
N LEU A 15 8.80 8.31 8.16
CA LEU A 15 9.13 9.74 8.12
C LEU A 15 9.56 10.25 9.50
N LEU A 16 8.87 9.82 10.56
CA LEU A 16 9.15 10.21 11.94
C LEU A 16 10.52 9.66 12.40
N LEU A 17 10.87 8.43 12.01
CA LEU A 17 12.20 7.86 12.24
C LEU A 17 13.32 8.69 11.58
N ASN A 18 13.11 9.17 10.35
CA ASN A 18 14.06 10.04 9.67
C ASN A 18 14.22 11.39 10.39
N ILE A 19 13.13 11.98 10.87
CA ILE A 19 13.16 13.22 11.66
C ILE A 19 13.96 13.00 12.94
N ILE A 20 13.70 11.90 13.67
CA ILE A 20 14.44 11.56 14.89
C ILE A 20 15.93 11.37 14.57
N ALA A 21 16.26 10.63 13.51
CA ALA A 21 17.64 10.42 13.08
C ALA A 21 18.39 11.73 12.85
N ILE A 22 17.73 12.74 12.29
CA ILE A 22 18.36 14.04 12.00
C ILE A 22 18.40 14.94 13.24
N SER A 23 17.30 15.02 14.00
CA SER A 23 17.13 16.02 15.05
C SER A 23 17.68 15.61 16.41
N ALA A 24 17.78 14.31 16.70
CA ALA A 24 18.24 13.86 18.01
C ALA A 24 19.79 13.88 18.10
N PRO A 25 20.35 14.29 19.25
CA PRO A 25 21.79 14.35 19.48
C PRO A 25 22.35 12.96 19.77
N PHE A 26 22.35 12.07 18.78
CA PHE A 26 22.93 10.75 18.92
C PHE A 26 24.45 10.84 19.08
N ASN A 27 24.97 10.23 20.14
CA ASN A 27 26.39 10.23 20.45
C ASN A 27 27.22 9.36 19.47
N THR A 28 26.55 8.47 18.73
CA THR A 28 27.20 7.56 17.77
C THR A 28 26.60 7.71 16.38
N ILE A 29 27.48 7.86 15.39
CA ILE A 29 27.08 8.02 13.99
C ILE A 29 26.39 6.76 13.43
N PHE A 30 26.75 5.59 13.97
CA PHE A 30 26.16 4.30 13.62
C PHE A 30 24.66 4.24 13.92
N VAL A 31 24.23 4.73 15.09
CA VAL A 31 22.80 4.76 15.46
C VAL A 31 22.03 5.66 14.50
N ARG A 32 22.60 6.82 14.15
CA ARG A 32 22.02 7.76 13.19
C ARG A 32 21.81 7.11 11.81
N LEU A 33 22.82 6.40 11.32
CA LEU A 33 22.80 5.70 10.04
C LEU A 33 21.77 4.57 10.02
N ILE A 34 21.70 3.75 11.08
CA ILE A 34 20.73 2.67 11.20
C ILE A 34 19.30 3.22 11.15
N LEU A 35 19.02 4.29 11.92
CA LEU A 35 17.69 4.90 11.95
C LEU A 35 17.30 5.49 10.58
N LEU A 36 18.24 6.15 9.89
CA LEU A 36 18.03 6.65 8.52
C LEU A 36 17.72 5.52 7.54
N VAL A 37 18.55 4.47 7.51
CA VAL A 37 18.37 3.33 6.60
C VAL A 37 17.03 2.62 6.88
N PHE A 38 16.69 2.44 8.14
CA PHE A 38 15.43 1.80 8.54
C PHE A 38 14.21 2.67 8.17
N GLY A 39 14.30 3.98 8.42
CA GLY A 39 13.24 4.93 8.06
C GLY A 39 13.01 5.02 6.56
N VAL A 40 14.08 5.10 5.75
CA VAL A 40 14.00 5.11 4.28
C VAL A 40 13.43 3.79 3.75
N SER A 41 13.83 2.65 4.32
CA SER A 41 13.32 1.33 3.93
C SER A 41 11.81 1.21 4.17
N LEU A 42 11.32 1.73 5.31
CA LEU A 42 9.89 1.79 5.62
C LEU A 42 9.12 2.67 4.64
N LEU A 43 9.67 3.82 4.24
CA LEU A 43 9.07 4.70 3.25
C LEU A 43 8.98 4.02 1.87
N LEU A 44 10.05 3.36 1.43
CA LEU A 44 10.07 2.60 0.17
C LEU A 44 9.06 1.44 0.20
N PHE A 45 8.97 0.72 1.30
CA PHE A 45 8.01 -0.36 1.47
C PHE A 45 6.56 0.14 1.49
N GLY A 46 6.31 1.28 2.14
CA GLY A 46 5.02 1.97 2.12
C GLY A 46 4.63 2.38 0.71
N TYR A 47 5.55 3.00 -0.03
CA TYR A 47 5.34 3.40 -1.42
C TYR A 47 5.06 2.20 -2.33
N TYR A 48 5.87 1.15 -2.25
CA TYR A 48 5.65 -0.08 -3.01
C TYR A 48 4.27 -0.70 -2.70
N SER A 49 3.92 -0.80 -1.41
CA SER A 49 2.61 -1.31 -0.99
C SER A 49 1.48 -0.44 -1.54
N TYR A 50 1.62 0.89 -1.54
CA TYR A 50 0.64 1.81 -2.13
C TYR A 50 0.45 1.57 -3.63
N VAL A 51 1.55 1.47 -4.39
CA VAL A 51 1.51 1.20 -5.84
C VAL A 51 0.84 -0.13 -6.15
N VAL A 52 1.17 -1.19 -5.40
CA VAL A 52 0.55 -2.51 -5.58
C VAL A 52 -0.95 -2.47 -5.27
N THR A 53 -1.36 -1.82 -4.19
CA THR A 53 -2.79 -1.68 -3.85
C THR A 53 -3.54 -0.91 -4.93
N LYS A 54 -2.98 0.20 -5.44
CA LYS A 54 -3.58 1.00 -6.51
C LYS A 54 -3.72 0.23 -7.83
N ARG A 55 -2.74 -0.62 -8.16
CA ARG A 55 -2.82 -1.51 -9.34
C ARG A 55 -3.94 -2.55 -9.19
N ARG A 56 -4.13 -3.11 -7.99
CA ARG A 56 -5.21 -4.07 -7.71
C ARG A 56 -6.60 -3.44 -7.75
N GLU A 57 -6.76 -2.19 -7.30
CA GLU A 57 -8.02 -1.46 -7.40
C GLU A 57 -8.46 -1.26 -8.85
N LYS A 58 -7.52 -0.92 -9.76
CA LYS A 58 -7.83 -0.81 -11.20
C LYS A 58 -8.26 -2.14 -11.82
N SER A 59 -7.63 -3.24 -11.42
CA SER A 59 -7.98 -4.59 -11.92
C SER A 59 -9.33 -5.09 -11.41
N ALA A 60 -9.77 -4.66 -10.22
CA ALA A 60 -11.12 -4.98 -9.74
C ALA A 60 -12.19 -4.25 -10.55
N PHE A 61 -11.93 -2.99 -10.93
CA PHE A 61 -12.89 -2.17 -11.68
C PHE A 61 -13.16 -2.70 -13.10
N THR A 62 -12.18 -3.32 -13.76
CA THR A 62 -12.42 -4.00 -15.06
C THR A 62 -13.30 -5.24 -14.90
N ILE A 63 -13.15 -6.02 -13.82
CA ILE A 63 -13.98 -7.21 -13.58
C ILE A 63 -15.46 -6.82 -13.40
N PHE A 64 -15.77 -5.74 -12.68
CA PHE A 64 -17.17 -5.29 -12.52
C PHE A 64 -17.73 -4.57 -13.75
N ARG A 65 -16.89 -4.06 -14.64
CA ARG A 65 -17.31 -3.46 -15.90
C ARG A 65 -17.51 -4.49 -17.02
N ASP A 66 -16.82 -5.64 -16.92
CA ASP A 66 -16.92 -6.80 -17.83
C ASP A 66 -17.88 -7.91 -17.31
N VAL A 67 -18.65 -7.65 -16.25
CA VAL A 67 -19.85 -8.46 -15.91
C VAL A 67 -21.13 -7.71 -16.32
N PRO A 68 -21.35 -7.34 -17.60
CA PRO A 68 -22.70 -7.13 -18.06
C PRO A 68 -23.29 -8.51 -18.43
N LEU A 69 -24.51 -8.78 -17.95
CA LEU A 69 -25.53 -9.60 -18.63
C LEU A 69 -25.45 -11.15 -18.59
N LYS A 70 -24.38 -11.83 -18.11
CA LYS A 70 -24.37 -13.32 -18.14
C LYS A 70 -25.43 -14.00 -17.27
N GLN A 71 -25.93 -13.38 -16.19
CA GLN A 71 -26.96 -13.98 -15.35
C GLN A 71 -28.38 -13.84 -15.90
N GLN A 72 -28.69 -12.81 -16.69
CA GLN A 72 -30.03 -12.67 -17.28
C GLN A 72 -30.26 -13.54 -18.52
N GLN A 73 -29.19 -14.01 -19.16
CA GLN A 73 -29.27 -14.86 -20.35
C GLN A 73 -29.33 -16.36 -20.00
N ALA A 74 -28.75 -16.76 -18.86
CA ALA A 74 -28.90 -18.12 -18.33
C ALA A 74 -30.33 -18.40 -17.82
N GLU A 75 -30.99 -17.40 -17.23
CA GLU A 75 -32.38 -17.55 -16.75
C GLU A 75 -33.42 -17.55 -17.89
N ARG A 76 -33.09 -16.96 -19.05
CA ARG A 76 -33.90 -17.11 -20.28
C ARG A 76 -33.58 -18.35 -21.11
N SER A 77 -32.40 -18.94 -20.96
CA SER A 77 -32.02 -20.22 -21.58
C SER A 77 -32.54 -21.44 -20.83
N PHE A 78 -32.92 -21.29 -19.56
CA PHE A 78 -33.59 -22.33 -18.76
C PHE A 78 -35.12 -22.27 -18.88
N LYS A 79 -35.62 -21.70 -19.98
CA LYS A 79 -37.06 -21.67 -20.31
C LYS A 79 -37.31 -22.13 -21.75
N ILE A 80 -36.99 -23.37 -22.09
CA ILE A 80 -37.54 -24.09 -23.26
C ILE A 80 -37.71 -25.56 -22.89
#